data_AF-A0A067PXI2-F1
#
_entry.id   AF-A0A067PXI2-F1
#
_cell.length_a   1.000
_cell.length_b   1.000
_cell.length_c   1.000
_cell.angle_alpha   90.00
_cell.angle_beta   90.00
_cell.angle_gamma   90.00
#
_symmetry.space_group_name_H-M   'P 1'
#
loop_
_entity.id
_entity.type
_entity.pdbx_description
1 polymer ?
#
loop_
_entity_poly.entity_id
_entity_poly.type
_entity_poly.pdbx_seq_one_letter_code
_entity_poly.pdbx_strand_id
1 'polypeptide(L)'
;MERLDSNWARRHSHPRYYQPGARDWDSLRPPRDSHSQKHIFEAVLREDGSTLKMSPDDQRRCCTGRERILSFYANSSFGWLHDDEIPEGGYLKCRHGSRRCRTAKLLKFAQLITSQLASLHCLGVWDESWEDGLCLQCIEVGKGIYMASRQTLWDQLPSIFDLPPWEELNSGISEEP
;
A
#
# COMPACT_ATOMS: atom_id res chain seq x y z
N MET A 1 24.95 59.23 -8.74
CA MET A 1 25.50 58.05 -8.04
C MET A 1 24.51 57.72 -6.93
N GLU A 2 23.59 56.83 -7.28
CA GLU A 2 22.28 56.70 -6.66
C GLU A 2 22.30 55.94 -5.34
N ARG A 3 21.39 56.36 -4.46
CA ARG A 3 21.14 55.82 -3.13
C ARG A 3 20.49 54.44 -3.25
N LEU A 4 20.92 53.53 -2.38
CA LEU A 4 20.32 52.22 -2.16
C LEU A 4 18.85 52.37 -1.73
N ASP A 5 17.94 51.84 -2.56
CA ASP A 5 16.51 51.85 -2.26
C ASP A 5 16.16 50.73 -1.27
N SER A 6 15.84 51.17 -0.05
CA SER A 6 15.60 50.34 1.14
C SER A 6 14.14 49.93 1.22
N ASN A 7 13.67 49.11 0.26
CA ASN A 7 12.26 48.68 0.23
C ASN A 7 12.00 47.24 -0.26
N TRP A 8 12.96 46.33 -0.09
CA TRP A 8 12.71 44.90 -0.31
C TRP A 8 12.08 44.19 0.91
N ALA A 9 12.20 44.77 2.11
CA ALA A 9 11.76 44.14 3.37
C ALA A 9 10.27 44.30 3.73
N ARG A 10 9.40 44.78 2.82
CA ARG A 10 7.98 45.07 3.12
C ARG A 10 6.94 44.34 2.25
N ARG A 11 7.33 43.28 1.53
CA ARG A 11 6.39 42.42 0.75
C ARG A 11 6.28 40.96 1.20
N HIS A 12 6.83 40.60 2.36
CA HIS A 12 6.65 39.27 2.95
C HIS A 12 5.72 39.34 4.17
N SER A 13 4.50 39.82 3.93
CA SER A 13 3.38 39.58 4.82
C SER A 13 3.07 38.07 4.84
N HIS A 14 3.51 37.42 5.92
CA HIS A 14 3.11 36.11 6.42
C HIS A 14 2.65 35.03 5.42
N PRO A 15 3.43 33.97 5.18
CA PRO A 15 2.82 32.67 5.02
C PRO A 15 2.18 32.34 6.36
N ARG A 16 0.84 32.28 6.41
CA ARG A 16 0.13 31.63 7.51
C ARG A 16 0.81 30.28 7.73
N TYR A 17 1.50 30.13 8.85
CA TYR A 17 1.91 28.83 9.33
C TYR A 17 0.66 27.97 9.32
N TYR A 18 0.68 26.92 8.48
CA TYR A 18 -0.31 25.86 8.50
C TYR A 18 -0.27 25.28 9.91
N GLN A 19 -1.20 25.70 10.76
CA GLN A 19 -1.47 25.00 12.00
C GLN A 19 -2.09 23.67 11.58
N PRO A 20 -1.44 22.52 11.82
CA PRO A 20 -2.13 21.26 11.69
C PRO A 20 -3.18 21.28 12.81
N GLY A 21 -4.42 21.60 12.46
CA GLY A 21 -5.54 21.17 13.26
C GLY A 21 -5.33 19.69 13.51
N ALA A 22 -5.24 19.32 14.78
CA ALA A 22 -5.14 17.95 15.23
C ALA A 22 -6.30 17.19 14.57
N ARG A 23 -6.03 16.58 13.41
CA ARG A 23 -6.88 15.52 12.90
C ARG A 23 -6.74 14.45 13.96
N ASP A 24 -7.83 14.24 14.69
CA ASP A 24 -7.97 13.13 15.60
C ASP A 24 -7.67 11.86 14.79
N TRP A 25 -6.43 11.38 14.88
CA TRP A 25 -5.97 10.24 14.11
C TRP A 25 -6.68 8.96 14.54
N ASP A 26 -7.28 8.94 15.73
CA ASP A 26 -8.12 7.84 16.18
C ASP A 26 -9.48 7.83 15.45
N SER A 27 -9.98 8.99 14.98
CA SER A 27 -11.21 9.07 14.16
C SER A 27 -11.04 8.63 12.70
N LEU A 28 -9.80 8.58 12.19
CA LEU A 28 -9.46 8.07 10.85
C LEU A 28 -9.00 6.61 10.88
N ARG A 29 -8.91 5.99 12.07
CA ARG A 29 -8.69 4.55 12.18
C ARG A 29 -9.98 3.89 11.68
N PRO A 30 -9.95 3.10 10.59
CA PRO A 30 -11.13 2.34 10.20
C PRO A 30 -11.59 1.50 11.39
N PRO A 31 -12.91 1.27 11.54
CA PRO A 31 -13.43 0.39 12.57
C PRO A 31 -12.59 -0.88 12.60
N ARG A 32 -12.20 -1.30 13.81
CA ARG A 32 -11.42 -2.51 14.07
C ARG A 32 -12.30 -3.76 13.85
N ASP A 33 -13.19 -3.71 12.87
CA ASP A 33 -14.04 -4.81 12.46
C ASP A 33 -13.12 -5.79 11.74
N SER A 34 -12.71 -6.73 12.57
CA SER A 34 -11.68 -7.69 12.33
C SER A 34 -11.98 -8.53 11.10
N HIS A 35 -11.15 -8.41 10.07
CA HIS A 35 -10.79 -9.57 9.28
C HIS A 35 -9.98 -10.52 10.19
N SER A 36 -10.70 -11.13 11.13
CA SER A 36 -10.13 -12.00 12.13
C SER A 36 -9.62 -13.23 11.39
N GLN A 37 -8.31 -13.47 11.44
CA GLN A 37 -7.72 -14.71 10.94
C GLN A 37 -8.26 -15.96 11.65
N LYS A 38 -9.11 -15.79 12.67
CA LYS A 38 -9.89 -16.84 13.33
C LYS A 38 -10.50 -17.84 12.34
N HIS A 39 -11.04 -17.38 11.21
CA HIS A 39 -11.63 -18.28 10.21
C HIS A 39 -10.64 -19.24 9.54
N ILE A 40 -9.33 -18.95 9.57
CA ILE A 40 -8.30 -19.88 9.07
C ILE A 40 -8.15 -21.07 10.03
N PHE A 41 -8.24 -20.82 11.34
CA PHE A 41 -7.96 -21.81 12.39
C PHE A 41 -9.21 -22.50 12.94
N GLU A 42 -10.34 -21.81 12.89
CA GLU A 42 -11.63 -22.25 13.42
C GLU A 42 -12.40 -23.07 12.39
N ALA A 43 -13.15 -24.06 12.87
CA ALA A 43 -14.05 -24.81 12.02
C ALA A 43 -15.32 -23.98 11.74
N VAL A 44 -15.78 -23.98 10.50
CA VAL A 44 -17.01 -23.31 10.09
C VAL A 44 -18.12 -24.36 9.96
N LEU A 45 -19.25 -24.14 10.66
CA LEU A 45 -20.43 -24.99 10.54
C LEU A 45 -21.14 -24.70 9.21
N ARG A 46 -21.45 -25.75 8.45
CA ARG A 46 -22.20 -25.69 7.19
C ARG A 46 -23.69 -25.91 7.42
N GLU A 47 -24.50 -25.59 6.42
CA GLU A 47 -25.97 -25.73 6.46
C GLU A 47 -26.42 -27.19 6.68
N ASP A 48 -25.62 -28.16 6.23
CA ASP A 48 -25.85 -29.60 6.41
C ASP A 48 -25.46 -30.11 7.81
N GLY A 49 -25.00 -29.22 8.70
CA GLY A 49 -24.52 -29.56 10.04
C GLY A 49 -23.09 -30.12 10.09
N SER A 50 -22.42 -30.30 8.95
CA SER A 50 -21.02 -30.67 8.90
C SER A 50 -20.10 -29.49 9.26
N THR A 51 -18.87 -29.78 9.67
CA THR A 51 -17.87 -28.74 9.98
C THR A 51 -16.76 -28.77 8.95
N LEU A 52 -16.43 -27.60 8.39
CA LEU A 52 -15.30 -27.41 7.50
C LEU A 52 -14.14 -26.82 8.30
N LYS A 53 -13.01 -27.52 8.30
CA LYS A 53 -11.77 -27.02 8.87
C LYS A 53 -10.65 -27.21 7.87
N MET A 54 -9.85 -26.16 7.66
CA MET A 54 -8.64 -26.27 6.84
C MET A 54 -7.65 -27.26 7.45
N SER A 55 -6.91 -27.96 6.59
CA SER A 55 -5.80 -28.81 7.03
C SER A 55 -4.70 -27.96 7.72
N PRO A 56 -3.93 -28.52 8.65
CA PRO A 56 -2.81 -27.80 9.26
C PRO A 56 -1.79 -27.25 8.24
N ASP A 57 -1.59 -27.97 7.13
CA ASP A 57 -0.66 -27.55 6.08
C ASP A 57 -1.21 -26.36 5.29
N ASP A 58 -2.51 -26.35 4.96
CA ASP A 58 -3.13 -25.21 4.28
C ASP A 58 -3.21 -23.98 5.20
N GLN A 59 -3.44 -24.17 6.50
CA GLN A 59 -3.37 -23.08 7.47
C GLN A 59 -1.98 -22.43 7.48
N ARG A 60 -0.93 -23.26 7.46
CA ARG A 60 0.46 -22.80 7.40
C ARG A 60 0.75 -22.07 6.10
N ARG A 61 0.31 -22.60 4.95
CA ARG A 61 0.44 -21.95 3.64
C ARG A 61 -0.25 -20.59 3.64
N CYS A 62 -1.47 -20.49 4.15
CA CYS A 62 -2.20 -19.22 4.21
C CYS A 62 -1.51 -18.18 5.10
N CYS A 63 -1.01 -18.59 6.28
CA CYS A 63 -0.28 -17.68 7.17
C CYS A 63 1.02 -17.17 6.54
N THR A 64 1.84 -18.11 6.04
CA THR A 64 3.13 -17.79 5.40
C THR A 64 2.92 -16.96 4.14
N GLY A 65 1.95 -17.32 3.30
CA GLY A 65 1.62 -16.60 2.08
C GLY A 65 1.18 -15.16 2.38
N ARG A 66 0.36 -14.94 3.41
CA ARG A 66 -0.01 -13.58 3.84
C ARG A 66 1.21 -12.76 4.26
N GLU A 67 2.12 -13.32 5.05
CA GLU A 67 3.35 -12.63 5.46
C GLU A 67 4.24 -12.26 4.25
N ARG A 68 4.38 -13.19 3.30
CA ARG A 68 5.10 -12.96 2.04
C ARG A 68 4.46 -11.84 1.22
N ILE A 69 3.13 -11.83 1.10
CA ILE A 69 2.39 -10.75 0.41
C ILE A 69 2.63 -9.40 1.09
N LEU A 70 2.50 -9.34 2.42
CA LEU A 70 2.72 -8.09 3.17
C LEU A 70 4.15 -7.57 3.00
N SER A 71 5.14 -8.47 3.05
CA SER A 71 6.54 -8.13 2.83
C SER A 71 6.80 -7.63 1.40
N PHE A 72 6.29 -8.34 0.39
CA PHE A 72 6.35 -7.90 -1.01
C PHE A 72 5.75 -6.51 -1.17
N TYR A 73 4.61 -6.26 -0.54
CA TYR A 73 3.88 -5.01 -0.69
C TYR A 73 4.61 -3.81 -0.10
N ALA A 74 5.16 -3.98 1.10
CA ALA A 74 5.95 -2.93 1.77
C ALA A 74 7.20 -2.53 0.97
N ASN A 75 7.82 -3.49 0.30
CA ASN A 75 9.11 -3.30 -0.37
C ASN A 75 8.99 -3.01 -1.87
N SER A 76 7.92 -3.48 -2.52
CA SER A 76 7.70 -3.30 -3.97
C SER A 76 6.61 -2.27 -4.21
N SER A 77 5.35 -2.62 -4.00
CA SER A 77 4.20 -1.77 -4.39
C SER A 77 4.18 -0.41 -3.69
N PHE A 78 4.68 -0.36 -2.45
CA PHE A 78 4.81 0.86 -1.66
C PHE A 78 6.24 1.21 -1.27
N GLY A 79 7.24 0.55 -1.86
CA GLY A 79 8.66 0.88 -1.66
C GLY A 79 8.93 2.37 -1.91
N TRP A 80 8.33 2.89 -2.98
CA TRP A 80 8.42 4.29 -3.39
C TRP A 80 7.93 5.34 -2.37
N LEU A 81 7.21 4.92 -1.32
CA LEU A 81 6.76 5.80 -0.24
C LEU A 81 7.85 6.03 0.82
N HIS A 82 8.82 5.13 0.96
CA HIS A 82 9.88 5.24 1.97
C HIS A 82 11.30 5.25 1.37
N ASP A 83 11.44 4.89 0.09
CA ASP A 83 12.70 5.08 -0.64
C ASP A 83 12.97 6.56 -0.92
N ASP A 84 14.04 7.07 -0.30
CA ASP A 84 14.60 8.39 -0.59
C ASP A 84 15.53 8.35 -1.83
N GLU A 85 16.02 7.16 -2.20
CA GLU A 85 16.88 6.93 -3.35
C GLU A 85 16.02 6.74 -4.61
N ILE A 86 15.88 7.80 -5.40
CA ILE A 86 15.43 7.66 -6.78
C ILE A 86 16.62 7.06 -7.54
N PRO A 87 16.48 5.89 -8.18
CA PRO A 87 17.58 5.25 -8.91
C PRO A 87 18.26 6.23 -9.86
N GLU A 88 19.60 6.23 -9.86
CA GLU A 88 20.40 7.07 -10.74
C GLU A 88 19.97 6.85 -12.21
N GLY A 89 19.31 7.85 -12.80
CA GLY A 89 19.02 7.88 -14.24
C GLY A 89 17.56 7.78 -14.67
N GLY A 90 16.56 7.74 -13.79
CA GLY A 90 15.18 7.55 -14.25
C GLY A 90 14.11 8.15 -13.37
N TYR A 91 13.49 9.20 -13.89
CA TYR A 91 12.19 9.72 -13.47
C TYR A 91 12.17 10.45 -12.12
N LEU A 92 12.30 11.77 -12.28
CA LEU A 92 11.39 12.71 -11.63
C LEU A 92 11.60 12.83 -10.12
N LYS A 93 12.75 13.44 -9.74
CA LYS A 93 12.84 14.25 -8.51
C LYS A 93 11.53 15.01 -8.42
N CYS A 94 10.70 14.71 -7.41
CA CYS A 94 9.57 15.55 -7.03
C CYS A 94 10.04 16.98 -7.25
N ARG A 95 9.43 17.75 -8.16
CA ARG A 95 10.01 18.98 -8.73
C ARG A 95 10.55 19.97 -7.68
N HIS A 96 10.16 19.77 -6.42
CA HIS A 96 10.54 20.60 -5.28
C HIS A 96 11.32 19.89 -4.16
N GLY A 97 11.65 18.59 -4.26
CA GLY A 97 12.16 17.82 -3.11
C GLY A 97 11.31 18.09 -1.86
N SER A 98 10.00 18.33 -2.07
CA SER A 98 9.26 19.11 -1.10
C SER A 98 9.16 18.28 0.17
N ARG A 99 9.60 18.87 1.28
CA ARG A 99 9.39 18.30 2.62
C ARG A 99 7.94 17.81 2.79
N ARG A 100 6.99 18.51 2.15
CA ARG A 100 5.58 18.11 2.05
C ARG A 100 5.36 16.73 1.43
N CYS A 101 5.83 16.47 0.20
CA CYS A 101 5.62 15.15 -0.44
C CYS A 101 6.34 14.05 0.34
N ARG A 102 7.55 14.29 0.85
CA ARG A 102 8.27 13.31 1.68
C ARG A 102 7.49 12.96 2.94
N THR A 103 7.01 13.97 3.67
CA THR A 103 6.17 13.75 4.86
C THR A 103 4.85 13.05 4.51
N ALA A 104 4.19 13.45 3.42
CA ALA A 104 2.95 12.80 2.98
C ALA A 104 3.18 11.32 2.63
N LYS A 105 4.26 11.00 1.90
CA LYS A 105 4.64 9.63 1.57
C LYS A 105 4.87 8.78 2.82
N LEU A 106 5.68 9.26 3.77
CA LEU A 106 5.96 8.53 5.01
C LEU A 106 4.71 8.33 5.87
N LEU A 107 3.86 9.36 5.99
CA LEU A 107 2.57 9.23 6.69
C LEU A 107 1.67 8.20 6.01
N LYS A 108 1.63 8.19 4.67
CA LYS A 108 0.86 7.20 3.91
C LYS A 108 1.43 5.81 4.06
N PHE A 109 2.75 5.63 4.02
CA PHE A 109 3.37 4.35 4.28
C PHE A 109 2.99 3.82 5.66
N ALA A 110 3.12 4.64 6.70
CA ALA A 110 2.73 4.27 8.05
C ALA A 110 1.24 3.90 8.14
N GLN A 111 0.35 4.68 7.50
CA GLN A 111 -1.08 4.38 7.45
C GLN A 111 -1.35 3.05 6.73
N LEU A 112 -0.76 2.84 5.56
CA LEU A 112 -1.01 1.66 4.73
C LEU A 112 -0.49 0.41 5.43
N ILE A 113 0.74 0.40 5.94
CA ILE A 113 1.29 -0.77 6.64
C ILE A 113 0.54 -1.09 7.94
N THR A 114 0.08 -0.09 8.67
CA THR A 114 -0.67 -0.33 9.93
C THR A 114 -2.14 -0.69 9.71
N SER A 115 -2.79 -0.16 8.67
CA SER A 115 -4.20 -0.44 8.35
C SER A 115 -4.37 -1.72 7.50
N GLN A 116 -3.46 -2.01 6.58
CA GLN A 116 -3.54 -3.16 5.66
C GLN A 116 -3.21 -4.50 6.31
N LEU A 117 -2.81 -4.50 7.59
CA LEU A 117 -2.90 -5.72 8.39
C LEU A 117 -4.34 -6.26 8.42
N ALA A 118 -5.36 -5.42 8.18
CA ALA A 118 -6.76 -5.83 8.07
C ALA A 118 -7.17 -6.24 6.64
N SER A 119 -6.68 -5.58 5.59
CA SER A 119 -7.15 -5.80 4.21
C SER A 119 -6.00 -5.81 3.18
N LEU A 120 -5.92 -6.91 2.41
CA LEU A 120 -4.97 -7.09 1.31
C LEU A 120 -5.36 -6.24 0.08
N HIS A 121 -5.27 -4.91 0.21
CA HIS A 121 -5.50 -3.97 -0.89
C HIS A 121 -4.52 -4.14 -2.07
N CYS A 122 -3.49 -4.98 -1.92
CA CYS A 122 -2.43 -5.21 -2.90
C CYS A 122 -2.90 -5.83 -4.22
N LEU A 123 -4.05 -6.51 -4.22
CA LEU A 123 -4.65 -7.06 -5.44
C LEU A 123 -5.75 -6.15 -6.02
N GLY A 124 -6.05 -5.04 -5.33
CA GLY A 124 -7.09 -4.09 -5.69
C GLY A 124 -6.68 -3.10 -6.78
N VAL A 125 -7.58 -2.18 -7.07
CA VAL A 125 -7.29 -1.01 -7.89
C VAL A 125 -6.60 0.07 -7.05
N TRP A 126 -5.92 1.00 -7.74
CA TRP A 126 -5.38 2.19 -7.09
C TRP A 126 -6.50 2.98 -6.39
N ASP A 127 -6.26 3.41 -5.15
CA ASP A 127 -7.20 4.22 -4.37
C ASP A 127 -6.74 5.68 -4.38
N GLU A 128 -7.62 6.57 -4.83
CA GLU A 128 -7.35 8.00 -4.94
C GLU A 128 -7.03 8.66 -3.58
N SER A 129 -7.45 8.07 -2.45
CA SER A 129 -7.08 8.55 -1.11
C SER A 129 -5.57 8.42 -0.80
N TRP A 130 -4.84 7.66 -1.61
CA TRP A 130 -3.38 7.57 -1.53
C TRP A 130 -2.68 8.80 -2.12
N GLU A 131 -3.41 9.63 -2.87
CA GLU A 131 -2.88 10.82 -3.55
C GLU A 131 -2.76 12.05 -2.61
N ASP A 132 -3.42 12.00 -1.46
CA ASP A 132 -3.48 13.10 -0.50
C ASP A 132 -2.10 13.64 -0.09
N GLY A 133 -1.87 14.91 -0.42
CA GLY A 133 -0.65 15.62 -0.05
C GLY A 133 0.55 15.36 -0.97
N LEU A 134 0.39 14.51 -1.98
CA LEU A 134 1.37 14.29 -3.03
C LEU A 134 1.19 15.29 -4.18
N CYS A 135 2.26 15.50 -4.94
CA CYS A 135 2.18 16.21 -6.22
C CYS A 135 1.89 15.23 -7.36
N LEU A 136 1.37 15.74 -8.48
CA LEU A 136 1.01 14.94 -9.67
C LEU A 136 2.12 13.98 -10.10
N GLN A 137 3.36 14.44 -10.13
CA GLN A 137 4.53 13.65 -10.49
C GLN A 137 4.75 12.45 -9.55
N CYS A 138 4.56 12.63 -8.24
CA CYS A 138 4.65 11.52 -7.28
C CYS A 138 3.50 10.53 -7.43
N ILE A 139 2.31 11.04 -7.77
CA ILE A 139 1.11 10.21 -8.02
C ILE A 139 1.33 9.35 -9.26
N GLU A 140 1.80 9.92 -10.36
CA GLU A 140 2.09 9.21 -11.62
C GLU A 140 3.14 8.11 -11.41
N VAL A 141 4.25 8.44 -10.74
CA VAL A 141 5.29 7.45 -10.40
C VAL A 141 4.72 6.34 -9.51
N GLY A 142 3.98 6.71 -8.46
CA GLY A 142 3.37 5.75 -7.55
C GLY A 142 2.40 4.81 -8.26
N LYS A 143 1.55 5.33 -9.15
CA LYS A 143 0.63 4.51 -9.98
C LYS A 143 1.39 3.53 -10.85
N GLY A 144 2.44 3.99 -11.54
CA GLY A 144 3.27 3.13 -12.39
C GLY A 144 3.91 1.97 -11.62
N ILE A 145 4.55 2.27 -10.49
CA ILE A 145 5.18 1.26 -9.63
C ILE A 145 4.15 0.30 -9.04
N TYR A 146 3.01 0.82 -8.58
CA TYR A 146 1.93 0.02 -8.02
C TYR A 146 1.35 -0.96 -9.04
N MET A 147 1.03 -0.50 -10.25
CA MET A 147 0.47 -1.35 -11.30
C MET A 147 1.45 -2.43 -11.75
N ALA A 148 2.72 -2.09 -11.93
CA ALA A 148 3.77 -3.06 -12.26
C ALA A 148 3.94 -4.10 -11.14
N SER A 149 4.02 -3.65 -9.89
CA SER A 149 4.16 -4.54 -8.73
C SER A 149 2.94 -5.44 -8.53
N ARG A 150 1.73 -4.94 -8.82
CA ARG A 150 0.49 -5.73 -8.76
C ARG A 150 0.51 -6.88 -9.76
N GLN A 151 0.96 -6.63 -11.00
CA GLN A 151 1.10 -7.70 -11.99
C GLN A 151 2.12 -8.73 -11.53
N THR A 152 3.29 -8.30 -11.07
CA THR A 152 4.31 -9.20 -10.53
C THR A 152 3.80 -10.04 -9.36
N LEU A 153 3.02 -9.43 -8.45
CA LEU A 153 2.41 -10.15 -7.33
C LEU A 153 1.42 -11.20 -7.81
N TRP A 154 0.60 -10.87 -8.81
CA TRP A 154 -0.37 -11.80 -9.41
C TRP A 154 0.33 -13.01 -10.03
N ASP A 155 1.42 -12.79 -10.78
CA ASP A 155 2.20 -13.84 -11.41
C ASP A 155 2.88 -14.75 -10.37
N GLN A 156 3.29 -14.19 -9.23
CA GLN A 156 3.91 -14.92 -8.12
C GLN A 156 2.92 -15.52 -7.12
N LEU A 157 1.62 -15.24 -7.24
CA LEU A 157 0.65 -15.63 -6.22
C LEU A 157 0.64 -17.14 -5.93
N PRO A 158 0.71 -18.05 -6.92
CA PRO A 158 0.73 -19.48 -6.62
C PRO A 158 1.97 -19.88 -5.83
N SER A 159 3.16 -19.43 -6.24
CA SER A 159 4.40 -19.76 -5.55
C SER A 159 4.47 -19.16 -4.15
N ILE A 160 3.86 -18.00 -3.91
CA ILE A 160 3.71 -17.41 -2.58
C ILE A 160 3.00 -18.34 -1.60
N PHE A 161 2.01 -19.12 -2.08
CA PHE A 161 1.25 -20.09 -1.28
C PHE A 161 1.75 -21.54 -1.42
N ASP A 162 2.93 -21.74 -2.02
CA ASP A 162 3.52 -23.05 -2.30
C ASP A 162 2.59 -23.93 -3.17
N LEU A 163 1.90 -23.31 -4.13
CA LEU A 163 1.03 -23.94 -5.13
C LEU A 163 1.74 -24.09 -6.49
N PRO A 164 1.28 -25.01 -7.35
CA PRO A 164 1.74 -25.11 -8.73
C PRO A 164 1.51 -23.82 -9.53
N PRO A 165 2.23 -23.61 -10.65
CA PRO A 165 2.00 -22.49 -11.56
C PRO A 165 0.56 -22.40 -12.05
N TRP A 166 0.14 -21.20 -12.49
CA TRP A 166 -1.21 -20.93 -12.96
C TRP A 166 -1.66 -21.87 -14.09
N GLU A 167 -0.74 -22.25 -14.98
CA GLU A 167 -0.99 -23.15 -16.11
C GLU A 167 -1.43 -24.55 -15.65
N GLU A 168 -0.84 -25.06 -14.57
CA GLU A 168 -1.19 -26.35 -13.97
C GLU A 168 -2.50 -26.25 -13.17
N LEU A 169 -2.74 -25.13 -12.50
CA LEU A 169 -3.98 -24.91 -11.76
C LEU A 169 -5.21 -24.79 -12.69
N ASN A 170 -5.03 -24.21 -13.87
CA ASN A 170 -6.11 -24.03 -14.84
C ASN A 170 -6.44 -25.30 -15.63
N SER A 171 -5.47 -26.19 -15.84
CA SER A 171 -5.69 -27.43 -16.61
C SER A 171 -6.56 -28.45 -15.89
N GLY A 172 -6.64 -28.40 -14.56
CA GLY A 172 -7.48 -29.28 -13.74
C GLY A 172 -8.98 -28.93 -13.72
N ILE A 173 -9.41 -27.84 -14.35
CA ILE A 173 -10.81 -27.38 -14.36
C ILE A 173 -11.56 -27.90 -15.61
N SER A 174 -10.83 -28.38 -16.61
CA SER A 174 -11.38 -29.01 -17.82
C SER A 174 -11.37 -30.53 -17.66
N GLU A 175 -12.44 -31.11 -17.08
CA GLU A 175 -13.02 -32.43 -17.38
C GLU A 175 -13.89 -32.95 -16.21
N GLU A 176 -15.14 -32.49 -16.11
CA GLU A 176 -16.25 -33.37 -15.72
C GLU A 176 -17.38 -33.17 -16.75
N PRO A 177 -17.80 -34.23 -17.48
CA PRO A 177 -18.89 -34.18 -18.46
C PRO A 177 -20.29 -34.06 -17.85
#